data_AF-A0A846Z511-F1
#
_entry.id   AF-A0A846Z511-F1
#
_cell.length_a   1.000
_cell.length_b   1.000
_cell.length_c   1.000
_cell.angle_alpha   90.00
_cell.angle_beta   90.00
_cell.angle_gamma   90.00
#
_symmetry.space_group_name_H-M   'P 1'
#
loop_
_entity.id
_entity.type
_entity.pdbx_description
1 polymer ?
#
loop_
_entity_poly.entity_id
_entity_poly.type
_entity_poly.pdbx_seq_one_letter_code
_entity_poly.pdbx_strand_id
1 'polypeptide(L)'
;MRAPRHRMDARLQRSPGEGLDRAVLDRRGRHRRRPRARRSAVVLFLMALFMVGLSPMAGANPIFPSPNDACRPADNPAPEQYGSGTDGLIKPPDYPNEKLQKTPVEQLTYYDRFGMAGQTWYAVDMGCSDGMALMGNALANTTFTIVRAVDRTTISIYQAAASDSLLGWLKDTVDGVISNIGKTFNARYWSWVVILGAMWLAWWGLVRKRASKVTEGVIWMVAAMVALIWLVARPADFTTLGTKTSEATSAAFNAALPQSDTKGGTCIPRPDGKPDPATSQNLDATTRNANGLWVALVCKPWLQGEFGTTDPNAKIVKENADKLLWSQAVDLPETYGGNKVDLGKKADAYKDVTKNIKDNYPQTYSLYQGKNWQNRLAVAFGGLFAALVAGLLIMVIAIALIVVKIAFLLLLVAGPIFLGIGIHPGIGRVIAIRWLELLLSMLLKQAALIGVLSLLLWAYSLILGETLPWGLQVLLIALVTFAAFIYRKPFQHLFSAVGYSAVGSREKSEAQLNKSVAEARRSTTGVAGAVVPGAAGYRLARWAKREATSEGVAPATQGDVVPGTAVAVADRRAGAGAGDGPSPEEAPVLAAKPRGAGGAVAASRGR
;
A
#
# COMPACT_ATOMS: atom_id res chain seq x y z
N MET A 1 17.16 -61.00 -50.84
CA MET A 1 17.56 -61.29 -49.44
C MET A 1 17.98 -59.98 -48.76
N ARG A 2 17.30 -59.65 -47.64
CA ARG A 2 17.65 -58.75 -46.49
C ARG A 2 18.23 -57.34 -46.77
N ALA A 3 17.83 -56.23 -46.14
CA ALA A 3 16.73 -55.79 -45.27
C ALA A 3 16.93 -54.26 -45.05
N PRO A 4 15.88 -53.42 -44.89
CA PRO A 4 16.04 -52.01 -44.54
C PRO A 4 16.01 -51.77 -43.02
N ARG A 5 16.64 -50.64 -42.63
CA ARG A 5 16.89 -50.15 -41.26
C ARG A 5 15.61 -50.00 -40.42
N HIS A 6 15.60 -50.57 -39.21
CA HIS A 6 14.60 -50.28 -38.19
C HIS A 6 14.81 -48.88 -37.59
N ARG A 7 13.76 -48.03 -37.67
CA ARG A 7 13.55 -46.88 -36.78
C ARG A 7 13.37 -47.41 -35.35
N MET A 8 14.09 -46.84 -34.38
CA MET A 8 13.79 -47.02 -32.97
C MET A 8 12.65 -46.06 -32.59
N ASP A 9 11.50 -46.64 -32.29
CA ASP A 9 10.36 -45.94 -31.71
C ASP A 9 10.71 -45.46 -30.29
N ALA A 10 10.48 -44.17 -30.04
CA ALA A 10 10.48 -43.62 -28.69
C ALA A 10 9.29 -44.24 -27.93
N ARG A 11 9.59 -45.13 -26.97
CA ARG A 11 8.57 -45.75 -26.11
C ARG A 11 8.04 -44.70 -25.13
N LEU A 12 6.88 -44.14 -25.45
CA LEU A 12 6.07 -43.37 -24.51
C LEU A 12 5.41 -44.34 -23.51
N GLN A 13 5.43 -43.96 -22.23
CA GLN A 13 4.90 -44.70 -21.09
C GLN A 13 3.41 -45.04 -21.31
N ARG A 14 3.04 -46.32 -21.27
CA ARG A 14 1.68 -46.81 -21.62
C ARG A 14 0.75 -47.13 -20.44
N SER A 15 1.18 -47.01 -19.18
CA SER A 15 0.24 -47.06 -18.05
C SER A 15 0.80 -46.43 -16.76
N PRO A 16 -0.07 -46.06 -15.79
CA PRO A 16 0.32 -45.36 -14.56
C PRO A 16 1.13 -46.20 -13.55
N GLY A 17 1.36 -47.49 -13.80
CA GLY A 17 2.00 -48.42 -12.86
C GLY A 17 3.51 -48.64 -13.06
N GLU A 18 4.07 -48.26 -14.21
CA GLU A 18 5.52 -48.41 -14.46
C GLU A 18 6.23 -47.11 -14.06
N GLY A 19 6.99 -47.15 -12.96
CA GLY A 19 7.84 -46.04 -12.53
C GLY A 19 8.89 -45.67 -13.58
N LEU A 20 9.26 -44.38 -13.62
CA LEU A 20 10.22 -43.83 -14.60
C LEU A 20 11.59 -44.53 -14.53
N ASP A 21 12.06 -44.98 -15.70
CA ASP A 21 13.36 -45.62 -15.89
C ASP A 21 14.51 -44.64 -15.55
N ARG A 22 15.20 -44.91 -14.43
CA ARG A 22 16.26 -44.04 -13.88
C ARG A 22 17.49 -43.96 -14.79
N ALA A 23 17.63 -44.85 -15.76
CA ALA A 23 18.77 -44.86 -16.68
C ALA A 23 18.77 -43.70 -17.69
N VAL A 24 17.64 -43.01 -17.89
CA VAL A 24 17.54 -41.85 -18.80
C VAL A 24 18.01 -40.54 -18.12
N LEU A 25 18.06 -40.49 -16.79
CA LEU A 25 18.38 -39.26 -16.05
C LEU A 25 19.89 -38.99 -15.87
N ASP A 26 20.77 -39.96 -16.17
CA ASP A 26 22.17 -39.88 -15.74
C ASP A 26 23.19 -39.56 -16.86
N ARG A 27 22.78 -38.78 -17.87
CA ARG A 27 23.74 -38.17 -18.81
C ARG A 27 24.09 -36.75 -18.38
N ARG A 28 25.21 -36.62 -17.67
CA ARG A 28 25.89 -35.34 -17.39
C ARG A 28 26.34 -34.65 -18.68
N GLY A 29 25.46 -33.82 -19.24
CA GLY A 29 25.80 -32.85 -20.28
C GLY A 29 26.56 -31.65 -19.70
N ARG A 30 27.79 -31.42 -20.17
CA ARG A 30 28.59 -30.22 -19.87
C ARG A 30 27.82 -28.95 -20.25
N HIS A 31 27.33 -28.21 -19.27
CA HIS A 31 26.69 -26.92 -19.47
C HIS A 31 27.71 -25.80 -19.73
N ARG A 32 27.80 -25.33 -20.98
CA ARG A 32 28.32 -23.98 -21.30
C ARG A 32 27.31 -22.93 -20.82
N ARG A 33 27.76 -22.04 -19.95
CA ARG A 33 26.99 -20.89 -19.43
C ARG A 33 26.72 -19.88 -20.56
N ARG A 34 25.45 -19.59 -20.85
CA ARG A 34 24.98 -18.33 -21.45
C ARG A 34 23.77 -17.82 -20.63
N PRO A 35 23.92 -16.80 -19.77
CA PRO A 35 22.82 -16.26 -19.01
C PRO A 35 22.40 -14.91 -19.60
N ARG A 36 21.29 -14.87 -20.34
CA ARG A 36 20.42 -13.67 -20.45
C ARG A 36 19.14 -13.93 -21.24
N ALA A 37 19.17 -14.79 -22.27
CA ALA A 37 17.98 -15.06 -23.09
C ALA A 37 16.91 -15.92 -22.39
N ARG A 38 17.29 -16.84 -21.49
CA ARG A 38 16.33 -17.74 -20.82
C ARG A 38 15.43 -17.03 -19.81
N ARG A 39 15.91 -15.97 -19.14
CA ARG A 39 15.07 -15.18 -18.23
C ARG A 39 14.04 -14.37 -19.00
N SER A 40 14.42 -13.76 -20.13
CA SER A 40 13.46 -13.09 -21.01
C SER A 40 12.49 -14.06 -21.66
N ALA A 41 12.92 -15.26 -22.07
CA ALA A 41 12.02 -16.26 -22.63
C ALA A 41 11.04 -16.82 -21.60
N VAL A 42 11.47 -17.04 -20.35
CA VAL A 42 10.58 -17.48 -19.26
C VAL A 42 9.63 -16.35 -18.84
N VAL A 43 10.08 -15.09 -18.82
CA VAL A 43 9.21 -13.94 -18.57
C VAL A 43 8.22 -13.72 -19.71
N LEU A 44 8.63 -13.88 -20.97
CA LEU A 44 7.74 -13.83 -22.13
C LEU A 44 6.76 -15.00 -22.16
N PHE A 45 7.19 -16.19 -21.74
CA PHE A 45 6.32 -17.36 -21.65
C PHE A 45 5.34 -17.25 -20.49
N LEU A 46 5.76 -16.70 -19.34
CA LEU A 46 4.87 -16.38 -18.22
C LEU A 46 3.92 -15.22 -18.57
N MET A 47 4.37 -14.20 -19.31
CA MET A 47 3.49 -13.17 -19.85
C MET A 47 2.51 -13.74 -20.88
N ALA A 48 2.93 -14.66 -21.74
CA ALA A 48 2.05 -15.32 -22.70
C ALA A 48 1.02 -16.21 -22.00
N LEU A 49 1.42 -16.98 -20.98
CA LEU A 49 0.51 -17.75 -20.13
C LEU A 49 -0.45 -16.85 -19.35
N PHE A 50 0.01 -15.71 -18.86
CA PHE A 50 -0.82 -14.72 -18.19
C PHE A 50 -1.79 -14.04 -19.17
N MET A 51 -1.35 -13.73 -20.40
CA MET A 51 -2.18 -13.17 -21.47
C MET A 51 -3.26 -14.16 -21.94
N VAL A 52 -2.93 -15.46 -22.06
CA VAL A 52 -3.90 -16.51 -22.42
C VAL A 52 -4.85 -16.82 -21.25
N GLY A 53 -4.40 -16.68 -20.00
CA GLY A 53 -5.26 -16.80 -18.81
C GLY A 53 -6.15 -15.58 -18.53
N LEU A 54 -5.83 -14.42 -19.12
CA LEU A 54 -6.56 -13.16 -18.95
C LEU A 54 -7.53 -12.84 -20.09
N SER A 55 -7.54 -13.58 -21.18
CA SER A 55 -8.59 -13.41 -22.18
C SER A 55 -9.93 -13.82 -21.55
N PRO A 56 -10.93 -12.92 -21.43
CA PRO A 56 -12.29 -13.39 -21.42
C PRO A 56 -12.44 -14.14 -22.74
N MET A 57 -13.12 -15.27 -22.75
CA MET A 57 -13.56 -15.93 -23.98
C MET A 57 -14.61 -15.02 -24.66
N ALA A 58 -14.24 -13.81 -25.02
CA ALA A 58 -15.04 -12.86 -25.74
C ALA A 58 -14.60 -12.94 -27.20
N GLY A 59 -15.36 -13.71 -27.98
CA GLY A 59 -15.50 -13.41 -29.41
C GLY A 59 -15.24 -14.51 -30.42
N ALA A 60 -14.95 -15.75 -30.03
CA ALA A 60 -15.05 -16.87 -30.96
C ALA A 60 -15.32 -18.17 -30.18
N ASN A 61 -16.59 -18.51 -30.00
CA ASN A 61 -16.96 -19.92 -29.85
C ASN A 61 -16.99 -20.47 -31.29
N PRO A 62 -16.05 -21.34 -31.72
CA PRO A 62 -16.14 -21.99 -33.03
C PRO A 62 -17.23 -23.07 -33.05
N ILE A 63 -17.97 -23.27 -31.95
CA ILE A 63 -18.82 -24.44 -31.72
C ILE A 63 -20.26 -24.20 -32.20
N PHE A 64 -20.70 -22.96 -32.41
CA PHE A 64 -22.03 -22.65 -32.96
C PHE A 64 -21.94 -21.57 -34.03
N PRO A 65 -21.60 -21.91 -35.29
CA PRO A 65 -21.70 -20.97 -36.39
C PRO A 65 -23.14 -20.44 -36.49
N SER A 66 -23.28 -19.12 -36.65
CA SER A 66 -24.52 -18.52 -37.12
C SER A 66 -24.92 -19.21 -38.44
N PRO A 67 -26.20 -19.59 -38.64
CA PRO A 67 -26.65 -20.28 -39.86
C PRO A 67 -26.32 -19.54 -41.16
N ASN A 68 -26.03 -18.24 -41.11
CA ASN A 68 -25.92 -17.36 -42.29
C ASN A 68 -24.56 -16.65 -42.46
N ASP A 69 -23.61 -16.75 -41.52
CA ASP A 69 -22.25 -16.20 -41.68
C ASP A 69 -21.28 -16.86 -40.67
N ALA A 70 -20.27 -17.59 -41.19
CA ALA A 70 -19.29 -18.30 -40.37
C ALA A 70 -18.40 -17.37 -39.53
N CYS A 71 -18.26 -16.09 -39.91
CA CYS A 71 -17.47 -15.10 -39.18
C CYS A 71 -18.30 -14.20 -38.25
N ARG A 72 -19.63 -14.32 -38.26
CA ARG A 72 -20.50 -13.45 -37.46
C ARG A 72 -20.48 -13.89 -35.98
N PRO A 73 -20.14 -12.99 -35.04
CA PRO A 73 -20.28 -13.27 -33.61
C PRO A 73 -21.74 -13.58 -33.25
N ALA A 74 -21.97 -14.23 -32.11
CA ALA A 74 -23.32 -14.38 -31.59
C ALA A 74 -23.98 -13.00 -31.41
N ASP A 75 -25.31 -12.93 -31.49
CA ASP A 75 -26.02 -11.64 -31.39
C ASP A 75 -25.93 -11.00 -29.99
N ASN A 76 -25.47 -11.76 -29.00
CA ASN A 76 -25.25 -11.30 -27.63
C ASN A 76 -24.09 -12.08 -26.97
N PRO A 77 -23.36 -11.46 -26.03
CA PRO A 77 -22.36 -12.16 -25.23
C PRO A 77 -23.02 -13.16 -24.27
N ALA A 78 -22.24 -14.15 -23.83
CA ALA A 78 -22.57 -14.91 -22.64
C ALA A 78 -22.32 -14.03 -21.41
N PRO A 79 -23.28 -13.91 -20.46
CA PRO A 79 -23.07 -13.09 -19.27
C PRO A 79 -21.89 -13.60 -18.42
N GLU A 80 -21.00 -12.70 -18.01
CA GLU A 80 -19.88 -12.99 -17.10
C GLU A 80 -20.41 -13.21 -15.68
N GLN A 81 -19.99 -14.27 -15.00
CA GLN A 81 -20.43 -14.52 -13.62
C GLN A 81 -19.67 -13.65 -12.62
N TYR A 82 -20.36 -13.14 -11.60
CA TYR A 82 -19.74 -12.44 -10.47
C TYR A 82 -18.63 -13.31 -9.85
N GLY A 83 -17.45 -12.73 -9.61
CA GLY A 83 -16.32 -13.48 -9.07
C GLY A 83 -15.75 -14.54 -10.02
N SER A 84 -16.03 -14.46 -11.33
CA SER A 84 -15.33 -15.27 -12.33
C SER A 84 -14.06 -14.58 -12.85
N GLY A 85 -13.20 -15.33 -13.54
CA GLY A 85 -11.94 -14.80 -14.10
C GLY A 85 -11.02 -14.19 -13.04
N THR A 86 -10.50 -12.99 -13.32
CA THR A 86 -9.61 -12.26 -12.40
C THR A 86 -10.31 -11.78 -11.13
N ASP A 87 -11.62 -11.58 -11.19
CA ASP A 87 -12.42 -11.08 -10.07
C ASP A 87 -12.48 -12.08 -8.92
N GLY A 88 -12.55 -13.38 -9.26
CA GLY A 88 -12.49 -14.49 -8.31
C GLY A 88 -11.09 -14.85 -7.84
N LEU A 89 -10.09 -14.71 -8.72
CA LEU A 89 -8.69 -15.03 -8.40
C LEU A 89 -8.09 -14.02 -7.43
N ILE A 90 -8.43 -12.74 -7.57
CA ILE A 90 -7.81 -11.63 -6.83
C ILE A 90 -8.88 -10.93 -6.00
N LYS A 91 -9.19 -11.51 -4.83
CA LYS A 91 -10.17 -10.97 -3.88
C LYS A 91 -9.60 -10.91 -2.46
N PRO A 92 -10.03 -9.94 -1.63
CA PRO A 92 -9.69 -9.95 -0.20
C PRO A 92 -10.20 -11.24 0.46
N PRO A 93 -9.53 -11.71 1.53
CA PRO A 93 -10.07 -12.77 2.38
C PRO A 93 -11.48 -12.37 2.83
N ASP A 94 -12.40 -13.33 2.79
CA ASP A 94 -13.82 -13.20 3.14
C ASP A 94 -14.68 -12.32 2.21
N TYR A 95 -14.18 -11.88 1.04
CA TYR A 95 -15.00 -11.16 0.05
C TYR A 95 -15.57 -12.12 -1.03
N PRO A 96 -16.85 -11.99 -1.44
CA PRO A 96 -17.92 -11.23 -0.76
C PRO A 96 -18.31 -11.93 0.55
N ASN A 97 -18.47 -11.17 1.64
CA ASN A 97 -18.84 -11.75 2.94
C ASN A 97 -20.33 -12.11 2.97
N GLU A 98 -20.75 -12.91 3.95
CA GLU A 98 -22.15 -13.35 4.08
C GLU A 98 -23.13 -12.17 4.20
N LYS A 99 -22.70 -11.08 4.86
CA LYS A 99 -23.48 -9.83 4.96
C LYS A 99 -23.74 -9.23 3.57
N LEU A 100 -22.70 -9.11 2.74
CA LEU A 100 -22.78 -8.55 1.40
C LEU A 100 -23.64 -9.44 0.49
N GLN A 101 -23.49 -10.76 0.58
CA GLN A 101 -24.30 -11.72 -0.16
C GLN A 101 -25.81 -11.60 0.15
N LYS A 102 -26.16 -11.27 1.40
CA LYS A 102 -27.55 -11.08 1.86
C LYS A 102 -28.06 -9.64 1.70
N THR A 103 -27.22 -8.71 1.25
CA THR A 103 -27.60 -7.30 1.14
C THR A 103 -28.54 -7.11 -0.07
N PRO A 104 -29.70 -6.42 0.08
CA PRO A 104 -30.59 -6.14 -1.04
C PRO A 104 -29.90 -5.36 -2.16
N VAL A 105 -30.31 -5.61 -3.40
CA VAL A 105 -29.73 -5.00 -4.62
C VAL A 105 -29.75 -3.47 -4.57
N GLU A 106 -30.79 -2.91 -3.96
CA GLU A 106 -30.98 -1.46 -3.81
C GLU A 106 -29.92 -0.82 -2.91
N GLN A 107 -29.30 -1.60 -2.01
CA GLN A 107 -28.29 -1.12 -1.07
C GLN A 107 -26.86 -1.41 -1.53
N LEU A 108 -26.69 -2.21 -2.59
CA LEU A 108 -25.39 -2.53 -3.16
C LEU A 108 -24.90 -1.44 -4.12
N THR A 109 -23.64 -1.04 -3.97
CA THR A 109 -22.96 -0.26 -5.01
C THR A 109 -22.82 -1.08 -6.30
N TYR A 110 -22.63 -0.43 -7.44
CA TYR A 110 -22.41 -1.16 -8.70
C TYR A 110 -21.17 -2.05 -8.63
N TYR A 111 -20.11 -1.58 -7.97
CA TYR A 111 -18.91 -2.38 -7.75
C TYR A 111 -19.19 -3.61 -6.87
N ASP A 112 -19.93 -3.48 -5.77
CA ASP A 112 -20.26 -4.64 -4.93
C ASP A 112 -21.18 -5.63 -5.62
N ARG A 113 -22.11 -5.13 -6.44
CA ARG A 113 -23.10 -5.94 -7.16
C ARG A 113 -22.49 -6.69 -8.33
N PHE A 114 -21.66 -6.05 -9.14
CA PHE A 114 -21.12 -6.62 -10.39
C PHE A 114 -19.64 -7.00 -10.30
N GLY A 115 -18.89 -6.47 -9.33
CA GLY A 115 -17.45 -6.64 -9.25
C GLY A 115 -16.79 -6.09 -10.51
N MET A 116 -16.06 -6.95 -11.20
CA MET A 116 -15.56 -6.65 -12.54
C MET A 116 -16.42 -7.25 -13.66
N ALA A 117 -17.48 -8.00 -13.39
CA ALA A 117 -18.22 -8.73 -14.42
C ALA A 117 -19.00 -7.80 -15.37
N GLY A 118 -19.00 -8.11 -16.67
CA GLY A 118 -19.84 -7.47 -17.67
C GLY A 118 -19.32 -6.13 -18.23
N GLN A 119 -18.10 -5.71 -17.85
CA GLN A 119 -17.43 -4.57 -18.49
C GLN A 119 -16.60 -5.02 -19.70
N THR A 120 -17.26 -5.47 -20.76
CA THR A 120 -16.63 -5.84 -22.02
C THR A 120 -17.20 -5.03 -23.18
N TRP A 121 -16.45 -4.95 -24.27
CA TRP A 121 -16.86 -4.29 -25.51
C TRP A 121 -17.16 -5.34 -26.58
N TYR A 122 -18.28 -6.04 -26.41
CA TYR A 122 -18.64 -7.14 -27.29
C TYR A 122 -18.87 -6.66 -28.74
N ALA A 123 -18.61 -7.56 -29.68
CA ALA A 123 -18.73 -7.32 -31.12
C ALA A 123 -20.12 -7.78 -31.59
N VAL A 124 -20.92 -6.89 -32.17
CA VAL A 124 -22.28 -7.22 -32.68
C VAL A 124 -22.41 -6.90 -34.15
N ASP A 125 -23.34 -7.55 -34.87
CA ASP A 125 -23.69 -7.22 -36.26
C ASP A 125 -22.48 -7.11 -37.23
N MET A 126 -21.34 -7.78 -36.95
CA MET A 126 -20.16 -7.83 -37.81
C MET A 126 -20.10 -9.17 -38.55
N GLY A 127 -19.52 -9.18 -39.75
CA GLY A 127 -19.39 -10.38 -40.59
C GLY A 127 -17.98 -10.55 -41.18
N CYS A 128 -17.81 -11.48 -42.11
CA CYS A 128 -16.47 -11.78 -42.68
C CYS A 128 -15.79 -10.57 -43.33
N SER A 129 -16.53 -9.60 -43.87
CA SER A 129 -15.98 -8.36 -44.44
C SER A 129 -15.34 -7.43 -43.39
N ASP A 130 -15.71 -7.58 -42.11
CA ASP A 130 -15.23 -6.76 -41.00
C ASP A 130 -14.09 -7.44 -40.23
N GLY A 131 -13.39 -8.41 -40.85
CA GLY A 131 -12.35 -9.22 -40.19
C GLY A 131 -11.27 -8.41 -39.45
N MET A 132 -10.82 -7.30 -40.03
CA MET A 132 -9.86 -6.39 -39.36
C MET A 132 -10.45 -5.70 -38.13
N ALA A 133 -11.72 -5.32 -38.17
CA ALA A 133 -12.40 -4.71 -37.03
C ALA A 133 -12.68 -5.73 -35.92
N LEU A 134 -13.06 -6.97 -36.28
CA LEU A 134 -13.20 -8.08 -35.34
C LEU A 134 -11.89 -8.33 -34.58
N MET A 135 -10.77 -8.44 -35.30
CA MET A 135 -9.45 -8.62 -34.70
C MET A 135 -9.03 -7.42 -33.85
N GLY A 136 -9.25 -6.19 -34.34
CA GLY A 136 -8.95 -4.97 -33.60
C GLY A 136 -9.77 -4.84 -32.31
N ASN A 137 -11.06 -5.19 -32.35
CA ASN A 137 -11.94 -5.17 -31.18
C ASN A 137 -11.55 -6.24 -30.16
N ALA A 138 -11.13 -7.42 -30.62
CA ALA A 138 -10.58 -8.46 -29.75
C ALA A 138 -9.29 -7.98 -29.04
N LEU A 139 -8.41 -7.28 -29.75
CA LEU A 139 -7.21 -6.68 -29.16
C LEU A 139 -7.56 -5.59 -28.14
N ALA A 140 -8.54 -4.74 -28.44
CA ALA A 140 -9.02 -3.71 -27.52
C ALA A 140 -9.59 -4.33 -26.24
N ASN A 141 -10.43 -5.35 -26.35
CA ASN A 141 -10.97 -6.09 -25.20
C ASN A 141 -9.87 -6.76 -24.39
N THR A 142 -8.93 -7.45 -25.04
CA THR A 142 -7.81 -8.11 -24.35
C THR A 142 -7.00 -7.10 -23.55
N THR A 143 -6.69 -5.95 -24.15
CA THR A 143 -5.99 -4.85 -23.47
C THR A 143 -6.81 -4.35 -22.30
N PHE A 144 -8.11 -4.13 -22.48
CA PHE A 144 -9.00 -3.66 -21.42
C PHE A 144 -9.18 -4.69 -20.29
N THR A 145 -9.12 -5.99 -20.57
CA THR A 145 -9.12 -7.00 -19.52
C THR A 145 -7.85 -6.97 -18.68
N ILE A 146 -6.70 -6.65 -19.27
CA ILE A 146 -5.47 -6.40 -18.49
C ILE A 146 -5.67 -5.20 -17.57
N VAL A 147 -6.30 -4.12 -18.05
CA VAL A 147 -6.66 -2.95 -17.23
C VAL A 147 -7.52 -3.38 -16.05
N ARG A 148 -8.66 -4.05 -16.32
CA ARG A 148 -9.56 -4.61 -15.29
C ARG A 148 -8.80 -5.49 -14.28
N ALA A 149 -7.85 -6.31 -14.73
CA ALA A 149 -7.05 -7.18 -13.85
C ALA A 149 -6.11 -6.39 -12.92
N VAL A 150 -5.41 -5.38 -13.45
CA VAL A 150 -4.51 -4.52 -12.67
C VAL A 150 -5.30 -3.69 -11.66
N ASP A 151 -6.43 -3.11 -12.09
CA ASP A 151 -7.28 -2.32 -11.21
C ASP A 151 -7.96 -3.18 -10.17
N ARG A 152 -8.41 -4.39 -10.53
CA ARG A 152 -8.95 -5.36 -9.56
C ARG A 152 -7.93 -5.71 -8.49
N THR A 153 -6.68 -5.90 -8.89
CA THR A 153 -5.57 -6.16 -7.97
C THR A 153 -5.35 -4.98 -7.03
N THR A 154 -5.31 -3.77 -7.59
CA THR A 154 -5.13 -2.53 -6.81
C THR A 154 -6.25 -2.34 -5.79
N ILE A 155 -7.50 -2.49 -6.22
CA ILE A 155 -8.68 -2.34 -5.37
C ILE A 155 -8.71 -3.44 -4.30
N SER A 156 -8.37 -4.69 -4.65
CA SER A 156 -8.25 -5.80 -3.68
C SER A 156 -7.23 -5.51 -2.59
N ILE A 157 -6.03 -5.05 -2.98
CA ILE A 157 -4.97 -4.74 -2.01
C ILE A 157 -5.40 -3.56 -1.14
N TYR A 158 -6.05 -2.55 -1.71
CA TYR A 158 -6.63 -1.45 -0.94
C TYR A 158 -7.69 -1.94 0.05
N GLN A 159 -8.66 -2.72 -0.40
CA GLN A 159 -9.73 -3.26 0.45
C GLN A 159 -9.13 -4.11 1.58
N ALA A 160 -8.13 -4.95 1.28
CA ALA A 160 -7.40 -5.72 2.28
C ALA A 160 -6.58 -4.85 3.25
N ALA A 161 -6.03 -3.74 2.79
CA ALA A 161 -5.31 -2.79 3.63
C ALA A 161 -6.24 -1.99 4.54
N ALA A 162 -7.45 -1.69 4.09
CA ALA A 162 -8.43 -0.88 4.81
C ALA A 162 -9.34 -1.73 5.72
N SER A 163 -9.64 -2.97 5.34
CA SER A 163 -10.48 -3.90 6.11
C SER A 163 -9.73 -4.62 7.23
N ASP A 164 -10.50 -5.26 8.12
CA ASP A 164 -10.01 -6.24 9.10
C ASP A 164 -9.80 -7.64 8.50
N SER A 165 -10.32 -7.91 7.30
CA SER A 165 -10.43 -9.29 6.79
C SER A 165 -9.09 -9.93 6.45
N LEU A 166 -8.11 -9.17 5.96
CA LEU A 166 -6.79 -9.75 5.65
C LEU A 166 -5.95 -10.04 6.90
N LEU A 167 -6.18 -9.29 7.98
CA LEU A 167 -5.40 -9.42 9.22
C LEU A 167 -6.18 -10.08 10.35
N GLY A 168 -7.43 -10.52 10.14
CA GLY A 168 -8.24 -11.19 11.16
C GLY A 168 -7.52 -12.39 11.78
N TRP A 169 -6.95 -13.28 10.95
CA TRP A 169 -6.17 -14.42 11.43
C TRP A 169 -4.94 -13.98 12.26
N LEU A 170 -4.25 -12.91 11.82
CA LEU A 170 -3.06 -12.41 12.50
C LEU A 170 -3.45 -11.73 13.81
N LYS A 171 -4.54 -10.97 13.82
CA LYS A 171 -5.15 -10.33 14.98
C LYS A 171 -5.50 -11.40 16.02
N ASP A 172 -6.20 -12.45 15.64
CA ASP A 172 -6.59 -13.54 16.53
C ASP A 172 -5.38 -14.30 17.07
N THR A 173 -4.36 -14.50 16.23
CA THR A 173 -3.07 -15.07 16.65
C THR A 173 -2.39 -14.16 17.68
N VAL A 174 -2.33 -12.85 17.44
CA VAL A 174 -1.74 -11.85 18.34
C VAL A 174 -2.50 -11.77 19.65
N ASP A 175 -3.83 -11.74 19.62
CA ASP A 175 -4.71 -11.77 20.78
C ASP A 175 -4.45 -13.02 21.62
N GLY A 176 -4.35 -14.19 20.97
CA GLY A 176 -4.01 -15.45 21.61
C GLY A 176 -2.63 -15.44 22.25
N VAL A 177 -1.61 -14.91 21.56
CA VAL A 177 -0.24 -14.77 22.09
C VAL A 177 -0.22 -13.84 23.30
N ILE A 178 -0.85 -12.66 23.23
CA ILE A 178 -0.91 -11.70 24.34
C ILE A 178 -1.60 -12.33 25.56
N SER A 179 -2.74 -13.00 25.36
CA SER A 179 -3.46 -13.69 26.44
C SER A 179 -2.64 -14.82 27.05
N ASN A 180 -1.98 -15.63 26.22
CA ASN A 180 -1.15 -16.74 26.67
C ASN A 180 0.10 -16.27 27.42
N ILE A 181 0.79 -15.22 26.95
CA ILE A 181 1.89 -14.58 27.68
C ILE A 181 1.39 -14.14 29.06
N GLY A 182 0.25 -13.47 29.14
CA GLY A 182 -0.32 -13.07 30.41
C GLY A 182 -0.62 -14.23 31.37
N LYS A 183 -1.13 -15.35 30.85
CA LYS A 183 -1.37 -16.58 31.63
C LYS A 183 -0.09 -17.26 32.08
N THR A 184 0.94 -17.30 31.24
CA THR A 184 2.24 -17.92 31.56
C THR A 184 3.00 -17.08 32.58
N PHE A 185 3.05 -15.77 32.37
CA PHE A 185 3.65 -14.81 33.31
C PHE A 185 2.66 -14.42 34.42
N ASN A 186 1.82 -15.36 34.90
CA ASN A 186 0.81 -15.12 35.94
C ASN A 186 1.35 -14.34 37.16
N ALA A 187 0.46 -13.98 38.09
CA ALA A 187 0.76 -13.30 39.37
C ALA A 187 2.10 -13.72 40.00
N ARG A 188 2.51 -14.99 39.91
CA ARG A 188 3.81 -15.47 40.39
C ARG A 188 5.04 -14.69 39.88
N TYR A 189 5.09 -14.32 38.59
CA TYR A 189 6.22 -13.55 38.03
C TYR A 189 6.04 -12.04 38.25
N TRP A 190 4.81 -11.53 38.07
CA TRP A 190 4.54 -10.10 38.30
C TRP A 190 4.73 -9.69 39.76
N SER A 191 4.48 -10.57 40.73
CA SER A 191 4.76 -10.32 42.15
C SER A 191 6.21 -9.95 42.39
N TRP A 192 7.18 -10.61 41.74
CA TRP A 192 8.59 -10.28 41.89
C TRP A 192 8.93 -8.88 41.36
N VAL A 193 8.34 -8.50 40.23
CA VAL A 193 8.53 -7.15 39.65
C VAL A 193 7.97 -6.06 40.57
N VAL A 194 6.80 -6.31 41.18
CA VAL A 194 6.20 -5.40 42.16
C VAL A 194 7.05 -5.30 43.42
N ILE A 195 7.57 -6.40 43.94
CA ILE A 195 8.47 -6.42 45.11
C ILE A 195 9.74 -5.61 44.82
N LEU A 196 10.38 -5.81 43.66
CA LEU A 196 11.57 -5.05 43.26
C LEU A 196 11.26 -3.55 43.12
N GLY A 197 10.10 -3.21 42.56
CA GLY A 197 9.63 -1.83 42.49
C GLY A 197 9.39 -1.21 43.87
N ALA A 198 8.78 -1.94 44.79
CA ALA A 198 8.54 -1.50 46.16
C ALA A 198 9.85 -1.28 46.93
N MET A 199 10.82 -2.19 46.78
CA MET A 199 12.17 -2.02 47.34
C MET A 199 12.88 -0.78 46.78
N TRP A 200 12.75 -0.54 45.46
CA TRP A 200 13.30 0.66 44.83
C TRP A 200 12.67 1.95 45.38
N LEU A 201 11.36 1.96 45.59
CA LEU A 201 10.65 3.10 46.18
C LEU A 201 11.04 3.31 47.64
N ALA A 202 11.17 2.24 48.42
CA ALA A 202 11.64 2.31 49.81
C ALA A 202 13.05 2.91 49.90
N TRP A 203 13.97 2.54 48.99
CA TRP A 203 15.30 3.14 48.90
C TRP A 203 15.23 4.66 48.62
N TRP A 204 14.41 5.08 47.66
CA TRP A 204 14.27 6.50 47.32
C TRP A 204 13.56 7.34 48.39
N GLY A 205 12.60 6.74 49.10
CA GLY A 205 11.88 7.36 50.21
C GLY A 205 12.73 7.49 51.46
N LEU A 206 13.29 6.38 51.94
CA LEU A 206 13.97 6.30 53.23
C LEU A 206 15.42 6.80 53.17
N VAL A 207 16.17 6.45 52.11
CA VAL A 207 17.61 6.77 52.02
C VAL A 207 17.84 8.10 51.34
N ARG A 208 17.13 8.38 50.23
CA ARG A 208 17.29 9.65 49.48
C ARG A 208 16.35 10.77 49.93
N LYS A 209 15.50 10.52 50.94
CA LYS A 209 14.53 11.48 51.52
C LYS A 209 13.71 12.25 50.48
N ARG A 210 13.35 11.62 49.35
CA ARG A 210 12.59 12.24 48.25
C ARG A 210 11.18 11.67 48.16
N ALA A 211 10.29 12.14 49.05
CA ALA A 211 8.90 11.67 49.12
C ALA A 211 8.12 11.87 47.81
N SER A 212 8.36 12.97 47.08
CA SER A 212 7.70 13.24 45.80
C SER A 212 7.96 12.17 44.73
N LYS A 213 9.16 11.57 44.72
CA LYS A 213 9.52 10.49 43.78
C LYS A 213 8.89 9.14 44.17
N VAL A 214 8.56 8.95 45.44
CA VAL A 214 7.84 7.77 45.90
C VAL A 214 6.39 7.83 45.42
N THR A 215 5.70 8.95 45.66
CA THR A 215 4.30 9.13 45.24
C THR A 215 4.15 9.02 43.71
N GLU A 216 5.02 9.67 42.94
CA GLU A 216 5.05 9.58 41.48
C GLU A 216 5.24 8.12 41.00
N GLY A 217 6.14 7.38 41.68
CA GLY A 217 6.43 5.99 41.34
C GLY A 217 5.30 5.02 41.71
N VAL A 218 4.61 5.23 42.84
CA VAL A 218 3.45 4.42 43.24
C VAL A 218 2.29 4.61 42.25
N ILE A 219 1.97 5.86 41.88
CA ILE A 219 0.92 6.16 40.91
C ILE A 219 1.22 5.47 39.57
N TRP A 220 2.46 5.59 39.09
CA TRP A 220 2.87 4.95 37.84
C TRP A 220 2.80 3.42 37.92
N MET A 221 3.26 2.82 39.01
CA MET A 221 3.25 1.36 39.21
C MET A 221 1.82 0.81 39.15
N VAL A 222 0.86 1.47 39.81
CA VAL A 222 -0.55 1.11 39.75
C VAL A 222 -1.09 1.28 38.33
N ALA A 223 -0.81 2.41 37.67
CA ALA A 223 -1.25 2.66 36.29
C ALA A 223 -0.71 1.61 35.30
N ALA A 224 0.57 1.26 35.38
CA ALA A 224 1.20 0.24 34.54
C ALA A 224 0.62 -1.16 34.79
N MET A 225 0.33 -1.50 36.06
CA MET A 225 -0.29 -2.76 36.42
C MET A 225 -1.72 -2.86 35.87
N VAL A 226 -2.52 -1.81 36.00
CA VAL A 226 -3.87 -1.75 35.42
C VAL A 226 -3.82 -1.86 33.90
N ALA A 227 -2.92 -1.12 33.24
CA ALA A 227 -2.74 -1.18 31.79
C ALA A 227 -2.34 -2.58 31.30
N LEU A 228 -1.44 -3.26 32.04
CA LEU A 228 -1.03 -4.62 31.75
C LEU A 228 -2.19 -5.61 31.86
N ILE A 229 -2.95 -5.55 32.96
CA ILE A 229 -4.12 -6.41 33.17
C ILE A 229 -5.15 -6.17 32.07
N TRP A 230 -5.39 -4.90 31.71
CA TRP A 230 -6.33 -4.55 30.64
C TRP A 230 -5.90 -5.12 29.29
N LEU A 231 -4.63 -4.94 28.89
CA LEU A 231 -4.08 -5.47 27.65
C LEU A 231 -4.18 -7.01 27.57
N VAL A 232 -3.87 -7.70 28.67
CA VAL A 232 -3.89 -9.17 28.73
C VAL A 232 -5.32 -9.72 28.75
N ALA A 233 -6.21 -9.09 29.50
CA ALA A 233 -7.59 -9.55 29.66
C ALA A 233 -8.45 -9.24 28.42
N ARG A 234 -8.16 -8.15 27.72
CA ARG A 234 -8.89 -7.69 26.53
C ARG A 234 -7.95 -7.23 25.43
N PRO A 235 -7.16 -8.13 24.82
CA PRO A 235 -6.24 -7.75 23.75
C PRO A 235 -6.96 -7.19 22.51
N ALA A 236 -8.21 -7.63 22.28
CA ALA A 236 -9.08 -7.14 21.22
C ALA A 236 -9.35 -5.62 21.28
N ASP A 237 -9.33 -5.02 22.47
CA ASP A 237 -9.50 -3.56 22.62
C ASP A 237 -8.35 -2.79 21.96
N PHE A 238 -7.16 -3.41 21.87
CA PHE A 238 -5.94 -2.81 21.34
C PHE A 238 -5.62 -3.27 19.92
N THR A 239 -5.81 -4.55 19.59
CA THR A 239 -5.55 -5.06 18.24
C THR A 239 -6.49 -4.48 17.20
N THR A 240 -7.70 -4.08 17.59
CA THR A 240 -8.67 -3.38 16.72
C THR A 240 -8.45 -1.87 16.61
N LEU A 241 -7.50 -1.28 17.36
CA LEU A 241 -7.24 0.16 17.27
C LEU A 241 -6.77 0.57 15.88
N GLY A 242 -5.96 -0.27 15.22
CA GLY A 242 -5.53 -0.02 13.84
C GLY A 242 -6.72 0.17 12.91
N THR A 243 -7.74 -0.69 12.97
CA THR A 243 -8.90 -0.59 12.07
C THR A 243 -9.87 0.50 12.47
N LYS A 244 -10.12 0.71 13.77
CA LYS A 244 -10.88 1.86 14.25
C LYS A 244 -10.25 3.20 13.87
N THR A 245 -8.92 3.33 14.00
CA THR A 245 -8.21 4.52 13.52
C THR A 245 -8.33 4.64 12.00
N SER A 246 -8.30 3.52 11.26
CA SER A 246 -8.48 3.53 9.81
C SER A 246 -9.84 4.10 9.38
N GLU A 247 -10.90 3.58 10.00
CA GLU A 247 -12.28 3.97 9.74
C GLU A 247 -12.54 5.40 10.18
N ALA A 248 -12.16 5.76 11.41
CA ALA A 248 -12.33 7.11 11.95
C ALA A 248 -11.56 8.16 11.14
N THR A 249 -10.32 7.84 10.73
CA THR A 249 -9.53 8.74 9.89
C THR A 249 -10.18 8.90 8.53
N SER A 250 -10.59 7.80 7.89
CA SER A 250 -11.26 7.86 6.58
C SER A 250 -12.55 8.68 6.65
N ALA A 251 -13.37 8.48 7.70
CA ALA A 251 -14.58 9.25 7.93
C ALA A 251 -14.29 10.74 8.17
N ALA A 252 -13.27 11.06 8.98
CA ALA A 252 -12.87 12.44 9.25
C ALA A 252 -12.38 13.16 7.98
N PHE A 253 -11.56 12.51 7.15
CA PHE A 253 -11.14 13.06 5.87
C PHE A 253 -12.31 13.21 4.90
N ASN A 254 -13.20 12.22 4.82
CA ASN A 254 -14.40 12.34 4.00
C ASN A 254 -15.30 13.50 4.44
N ALA A 255 -15.42 13.76 5.74
CA ALA A 255 -16.19 14.90 6.25
C ALA A 255 -15.48 16.25 6.05
N ALA A 256 -14.14 16.28 6.12
CA ALA A 256 -13.35 17.49 5.98
C ALA A 256 -13.13 17.91 4.51
N LEU A 257 -13.10 16.94 3.59
CA LEU A 257 -13.03 17.21 2.16
C LEU A 257 -14.39 17.71 1.68
N PRO A 258 -14.43 18.80 0.88
CA PRO A 258 -15.68 19.27 0.29
C PRO A 258 -16.39 18.11 -0.40
N GLN A 259 -17.64 17.83 0.01
CA GLN A 259 -18.48 16.86 -0.68
C GLN A 259 -18.62 17.35 -2.11
N SER A 260 -17.90 16.70 -3.00
CA SER A 260 -17.87 17.11 -4.39
C SER A 260 -19.25 16.80 -4.95
N ASP A 261 -20.04 17.83 -5.22
CA ASP A 261 -21.32 17.74 -5.98
C ASP A 261 -21.06 17.32 -7.45
N THR A 262 -19.79 17.03 -7.75
CA THR A 262 -19.29 16.69 -9.06
C THR A 262 -19.71 15.27 -9.44
N LYS A 263 -20.30 15.18 -10.62
CA LYS A 263 -20.66 13.98 -11.41
C LYS A 263 -19.51 12.96 -11.59
N GLY A 264 -18.33 13.24 -11.06
CA GLY A 264 -17.12 12.42 -11.16
C GLY A 264 -17.21 11.09 -10.42
N GLY A 265 -17.98 11.03 -9.33
CA GLY A 265 -18.19 9.82 -8.53
C GLY A 265 -19.29 8.88 -9.05
N THR A 266 -20.06 9.29 -10.06
CA THR A 266 -21.14 8.48 -10.65
C THR A 266 -20.74 8.03 -12.05
N CYS A 267 -20.83 6.71 -12.29
CA CYS A 267 -20.63 6.13 -13.61
C CYS A 267 -21.97 5.85 -14.30
N ILE A 268 -22.77 4.97 -13.69
CA ILE A 268 -24.10 4.59 -14.19
C ILE A 268 -25.13 5.28 -13.30
N PRO A 269 -25.97 6.18 -13.84
CA PRO A 269 -27.05 6.79 -13.07
C PRO A 269 -28.09 5.71 -12.74
N ARG A 270 -28.63 5.74 -11.52
CA ARG A 270 -29.74 4.86 -11.19
C ARG A 270 -31.04 5.32 -11.87
N PRO A 271 -31.96 4.38 -12.17
CA PRO A 271 -33.30 4.72 -12.63
C PRO A 271 -33.99 5.71 -11.68
N ASP A 272 -34.76 6.65 -12.24
CA ASP A 272 -35.30 7.81 -11.55
C ASP A 272 -35.96 7.49 -10.19
N GLY A 273 -35.59 8.26 -9.16
CA GLY A 273 -36.23 8.27 -7.84
C GLY A 273 -35.62 7.36 -6.76
N LYS A 274 -34.63 6.51 -7.07
CA LYS A 274 -33.93 5.70 -6.05
C LYS A 274 -32.61 6.35 -5.61
N PRO A 275 -32.34 6.48 -4.29
CA PRO A 275 -31.07 7.01 -3.80
C PRO A 275 -29.91 6.08 -4.20
N ASP A 276 -28.77 6.69 -4.53
CA ASP A 276 -27.53 5.96 -4.82
C ASP A 276 -26.90 5.46 -3.50
N PRO A 277 -26.73 4.14 -3.29
CA PRO A 277 -26.08 3.64 -2.09
C PRO A 277 -24.63 4.11 -1.95
N ALA A 278 -23.96 4.51 -3.05
CA ALA A 278 -22.62 5.09 -3.00
C ALA A 278 -22.57 6.45 -2.27
N THR A 279 -23.70 7.17 -2.21
CA THR A 279 -23.82 8.46 -1.50
C THR A 279 -24.38 8.31 -0.09
N SER A 280 -24.84 7.10 0.29
CA SER A 280 -25.35 6.81 1.62
C SER A 280 -24.32 7.15 2.71
N GLN A 281 -24.72 7.91 3.73
CA GLN A 281 -23.86 8.21 4.88
C GLN A 281 -23.48 6.96 5.69
N ASN A 282 -24.28 5.90 5.60
CA ASN A 282 -24.06 4.65 6.32
C ASN A 282 -23.11 3.69 5.58
N LEU A 283 -22.67 4.04 4.36
CA LEU A 283 -21.69 3.24 3.63
C LEU A 283 -20.31 3.41 4.25
N ASP A 284 -19.68 2.30 4.63
CA ASP A 284 -18.34 2.31 5.19
C ASP A 284 -17.33 2.91 4.21
N ALA A 285 -16.29 3.55 4.75
CA ALA A 285 -15.33 4.29 3.94
C ALA A 285 -14.52 3.38 2.99
N THR A 286 -14.29 2.12 3.37
CA THR A 286 -13.57 1.16 2.53
C THR A 286 -14.36 0.86 1.26
N THR A 287 -15.64 0.51 1.41
CA THR A 287 -16.56 0.21 0.30
C THR A 287 -16.77 1.44 -0.57
N ARG A 288 -16.98 2.63 0.02
CA ARG A 288 -17.12 3.89 -0.73
C ARG A 288 -15.89 4.16 -1.60
N ASN A 289 -14.70 4.08 -1.03
CA ASN A 289 -13.45 4.34 -1.74
C ASN A 289 -13.16 3.27 -2.80
N ALA A 290 -13.48 2.00 -2.53
CA ALA A 290 -13.34 0.91 -3.50
C ALA A 290 -14.26 1.12 -4.71
N ASN A 291 -15.52 1.51 -4.47
CA ASN A 291 -16.44 1.89 -5.54
C ASN A 291 -15.94 3.12 -6.31
N GLY A 292 -15.41 4.14 -5.64
CA GLY A 292 -14.82 5.33 -6.28
C GLY A 292 -13.63 4.97 -7.18
N LEU A 293 -12.75 4.08 -6.73
CA LEU A 293 -11.65 3.53 -7.55
C LEU A 293 -12.16 2.78 -8.78
N TRP A 294 -13.18 1.91 -8.61
CA TRP A 294 -13.78 1.19 -9.72
C TRP A 294 -14.46 2.13 -10.73
N VAL A 295 -15.18 3.15 -10.26
CA VAL A 295 -15.81 4.18 -11.12
C VAL A 295 -14.75 4.87 -11.96
N ALA A 296 -13.66 5.30 -11.34
CA ALA A 296 -12.58 6.05 -11.98
C ALA A 296 -11.78 5.21 -12.98
N LEU A 297 -11.39 3.99 -12.59
CA LEU A 297 -10.40 3.20 -13.30
C LEU A 297 -11.02 2.17 -14.27
N VAL A 298 -12.25 1.74 -14.03
CA VAL A 298 -12.89 0.68 -14.82
C VAL A 298 -14.17 1.15 -15.49
N CYS A 299 -15.13 1.67 -14.72
CA CYS A 299 -16.46 1.94 -15.25
C CYS A 299 -16.48 3.10 -16.26
N LYS A 300 -15.86 4.25 -15.94
CA LYS A 300 -15.79 5.37 -16.88
C LYS A 300 -15.03 5.01 -18.16
N PRO A 301 -13.84 4.37 -18.12
CA PRO A 301 -13.19 3.89 -19.33
C PRO A 301 -14.05 2.91 -20.13
N TRP A 302 -14.79 2.01 -19.47
CA TRP A 302 -15.74 1.13 -20.15
C TRP A 302 -16.83 1.92 -20.88
N LEU A 303 -17.48 2.90 -20.23
CA LEU A 303 -18.46 3.78 -20.87
C LEU A 303 -17.86 4.57 -22.05
N GLN A 304 -16.62 5.05 -21.92
CA GLN A 304 -15.94 5.76 -22.99
C GLN A 304 -15.72 4.87 -24.22
N GLY A 305 -15.37 3.59 -24.02
CA GLY A 305 -15.20 2.64 -25.13
C GLY A 305 -16.51 2.10 -25.70
N GLU A 306 -17.59 2.13 -24.92
CA GLU A 306 -18.90 1.61 -25.33
C GLU A 306 -19.77 2.69 -26.00
N PHE A 307 -19.82 3.88 -25.41
CA PHE A 307 -20.69 4.99 -25.83
C PHE A 307 -19.94 6.22 -26.33
N GLY A 308 -18.61 6.26 -26.19
CA GLY A 308 -17.80 7.43 -26.56
C GLY A 308 -17.89 8.59 -25.57
N THR A 309 -18.52 8.39 -24.41
CA THR A 309 -18.69 9.40 -23.37
C THR A 309 -18.62 8.79 -21.97
N THR A 310 -18.12 9.56 -21.00
CA THR A 310 -18.13 9.23 -19.57
C THR A 310 -19.12 10.05 -18.77
N ASP A 311 -19.95 10.86 -19.42
CA ASP A 311 -20.96 11.67 -18.74
C ASP A 311 -22.16 10.81 -18.33
N PRO A 312 -22.42 10.63 -17.01
CA PRO A 312 -23.59 9.89 -16.55
C PRO A 312 -24.92 10.55 -16.96
N ASN A 313 -24.92 11.82 -17.38
CA ASN A 313 -26.14 12.51 -17.83
C ASN A 313 -26.44 12.37 -19.31
N ALA A 314 -25.51 11.83 -20.10
CA ALA A 314 -25.74 11.59 -21.51
C ALA A 314 -26.94 10.66 -21.68
N LYS A 315 -27.86 11.04 -22.57
CA LYS A 315 -29.11 10.30 -22.82
C LYS A 315 -28.85 8.82 -23.13
N ILE A 316 -27.83 8.54 -23.96
CA ILE A 316 -27.40 7.18 -24.30
C ILE A 316 -26.99 6.36 -23.06
N VAL A 317 -26.32 6.97 -22.09
CA VAL A 317 -25.87 6.30 -20.86
C VAL A 317 -27.07 6.03 -19.94
N LYS A 318 -27.94 7.03 -19.72
CA LYS A 318 -29.15 6.89 -18.89
C LYS A 318 -30.10 5.81 -19.40
N GLU A 319 -30.25 5.71 -20.72
CA GLU A 319 -31.19 4.76 -21.32
C GLU A 319 -30.63 3.34 -21.43
N ASN A 320 -29.31 3.19 -21.57
CA ASN A 320 -28.72 1.90 -21.96
C ASN A 320 -27.71 1.31 -20.97
N ALA A 321 -26.96 2.09 -20.21
CA ALA A 321 -25.78 1.58 -19.48
C ALA A 321 -26.11 0.55 -18.38
N ASP A 322 -27.15 0.81 -17.58
CA ASP A 322 -27.58 -0.13 -16.52
C ASP A 322 -28.10 -1.45 -17.12
N LYS A 323 -29.00 -1.36 -18.11
CA LYS A 323 -29.56 -2.53 -18.81
C LYS A 323 -28.47 -3.33 -19.53
N LEU A 324 -27.51 -2.64 -20.15
CA LEU A 324 -26.37 -3.25 -20.84
C LEU A 324 -25.49 -4.00 -19.85
N LEU A 325 -25.07 -3.37 -18.76
CA LEU A 325 -24.23 -4.01 -17.74
C LEU A 325 -24.94 -5.24 -17.14
N TRP A 326 -26.21 -5.10 -16.78
CA TRP A 326 -27.01 -6.22 -16.26
C TRP A 326 -27.15 -7.37 -17.26
N SER A 327 -27.25 -7.08 -18.56
CA SER A 327 -27.34 -8.11 -19.60
C SER A 327 -26.03 -8.86 -19.83
N GLN A 328 -24.88 -8.23 -19.54
CA GLN A 328 -23.55 -8.81 -19.72
C GLN A 328 -22.99 -9.49 -18.47
N ALA A 329 -23.68 -9.45 -17.33
CA ALA A 329 -23.21 -10.02 -16.08
C ALA A 329 -24.28 -10.85 -15.36
N VAL A 330 -23.86 -11.91 -14.67
CA VAL A 330 -24.64 -12.52 -13.59
C VAL A 330 -24.18 -11.87 -12.30
N ASP A 331 -25.04 -11.08 -11.67
CA ASP A 331 -24.67 -10.25 -10.52
C ASP A 331 -24.53 -11.06 -9.22
N LEU A 332 -24.08 -10.41 -8.14
CA LEU A 332 -23.87 -11.02 -6.83
C LEU A 332 -25.17 -11.70 -6.29
N PRO A 333 -26.33 -11.02 -6.21
CA PRO A 333 -27.59 -11.66 -5.82
C PRO A 333 -28.00 -12.83 -6.72
N GLU A 334 -27.82 -12.73 -8.03
CA GLU A 334 -28.11 -13.83 -8.97
C GLU A 334 -27.16 -15.02 -8.78
N THR A 335 -25.92 -14.77 -8.37
CA THR A 335 -24.90 -15.80 -8.14
C THR A 335 -25.11 -16.55 -6.82
N TYR A 336 -25.50 -15.85 -5.74
CA TYR A 336 -25.62 -16.44 -4.39
C TYR A 336 -27.06 -16.62 -3.90
N GLY A 337 -28.05 -16.01 -4.57
CA GLY A 337 -29.44 -15.94 -4.11
C GLY A 337 -30.32 -17.16 -4.42
N GLY A 338 -29.75 -18.27 -4.89
CA GLY A 338 -30.44 -19.55 -5.11
C GLY A 338 -31.46 -19.57 -6.28
N ASN A 339 -31.79 -18.43 -6.86
CA ASN A 339 -32.71 -18.32 -8.01
C ASN A 339 -32.00 -18.73 -9.31
N LYS A 340 -32.70 -19.47 -10.17
CA LYS A 340 -32.17 -19.82 -11.50
C LYS A 340 -32.11 -18.55 -12.36
N VAL A 341 -30.91 -18.22 -12.82
CA VAL A 341 -30.66 -17.05 -13.68
C VAL A 341 -31.30 -17.27 -15.04
N ASP A 342 -32.15 -16.32 -15.46
CA ASP A 342 -32.75 -16.33 -16.79
C ASP A 342 -31.79 -15.70 -17.82
N LEU A 343 -30.98 -16.55 -18.44
CA LEU A 343 -30.03 -16.16 -19.48
C LEU A 343 -30.75 -15.66 -20.75
N GLY A 344 -31.97 -16.14 -21.02
CA GLY A 344 -32.77 -15.70 -22.17
C GLY A 344 -33.17 -14.24 -22.02
N LYS A 345 -33.69 -13.86 -20.84
CA LYS A 345 -34.04 -12.48 -20.52
C LYS A 345 -32.84 -11.52 -20.60
N LYS A 346 -31.65 -11.97 -20.20
CA LYS A 346 -30.41 -11.18 -20.35
C LYS A 346 -30.02 -11.02 -21.82
N ALA A 347 -30.11 -12.08 -22.62
CA ALA A 347 -29.86 -12.02 -24.06
C ALA A 347 -30.84 -11.05 -24.77
N ASP A 348 -32.12 -11.11 -24.44
CA ASP A 348 -33.14 -10.21 -24.99
C ASP A 348 -32.90 -8.75 -24.57
N ALA A 349 -32.52 -8.51 -23.31
CA ALA A 349 -32.16 -7.19 -22.85
C ALA A 349 -30.94 -6.61 -23.58
N TYR A 350 -29.94 -7.43 -23.88
CA TYR A 350 -28.78 -7.03 -24.68
C TYR A 350 -29.18 -6.65 -26.12
N LYS A 351 -30.05 -7.44 -26.74
CA LYS A 351 -30.59 -7.17 -28.08
C LYS A 351 -31.42 -5.90 -28.11
N ASP A 352 -32.24 -5.65 -27.10
CA ASP A 352 -33.02 -4.41 -26.95
C ASP A 352 -32.11 -3.18 -26.88
N VAL A 353 -31.04 -3.24 -26.08
CA VAL A 353 -30.06 -2.15 -25.99
C VAL A 353 -29.37 -1.95 -27.34
N THR A 354 -28.94 -3.04 -27.98
CA THR A 354 -28.30 -2.98 -29.30
C THR A 354 -29.22 -2.33 -30.33
N LYS A 355 -30.50 -2.67 -30.33
CA LYS A 355 -31.52 -2.06 -31.19
C LYS A 355 -31.73 -0.58 -30.85
N ASN A 356 -31.87 -0.22 -29.57
CA ASN A 356 -32.02 1.16 -29.14
C ASN A 356 -30.86 2.04 -29.60
N ILE A 357 -29.62 1.56 -29.44
CA ILE A 357 -28.41 2.28 -29.87
C ILE A 357 -28.37 2.42 -31.40
N LYS A 358 -28.73 1.36 -32.13
CA LYS A 358 -28.79 1.37 -33.60
C LYS A 358 -29.80 2.39 -34.14
N ASP A 359 -30.99 2.40 -33.55
CA ASP A 359 -32.12 3.21 -34.06
C ASP A 359 -32.04 4.67 -33.59
N ASN A 360 -31.65 4.91 -32.32
CA ASN A 360 -31.67 6.25 -31.71
C ASN A 360 -30.31 6.94 -31.65
N TYR A 361 -29.21 6.20 -31.81
CA TYR A 361 -27.84 6.72 -31.69
C TYR A 361 -26.90 6.23 -32.82
N PRO A 362 -27.27 6.41 -34.11
CA PRO A 362 -26.52 5.86 -35.24
C PRO A 362 -25.07 6.34 -35.31
N GLN A 363 -24.77 7.56 -34.85
CA GLN A 363 -23.41 8.10 -34.77
C GLN A 363 -22.49 7.31 -33.83
N THR A 364 -23.04 6.72 -32.76
CA THR A 364 -22.28 5.95 -31.77
C THR A 364 -22.32 4.46 -32.08
N TYR A 365 -23.29 4.02 -32.88
CA TYR A 365 -23.48 2.60 -33.18
C TYR A 365 -22.23 1.95 -33.78
N SER A 366 -21.47 2.63 -34.65
CA SER A 366 -20.20 2.07 -35.19
C SER A 366 -19.11 1.84 -34.12
N LEU A 367 -19.12 2.63 -33.04
CA LEU A 367 -18.27 2.41 -31.86
C LEU A 367 -18.79 1.22 -31.04
N TYR A 368 -20.08 1.22 -30.69
CA TYR A 368 -20.74 0.15 -29.94
C TYR A 368 -20.62 -1.22 -30.64
N GLN A 369 -20.77 -1.23 -31.96
CA GLN A 369 -20.65 -2.41 -32.81
C GLN A 369 -19.24 -3.03 -32.78
N GLY A 370 -18.21 -2.20 -32.54
CA GLY A 370 -16.81 -2.58 -32.59
C GLY A 370 -16.11 -2.26 -33.91
N LYS A 371 -16.78 -1.61 -34.87
CA LYS A 371 -16.13 -1.16 -36.12
C LYS A 371 -15.09 -0.07 -35.88
N ASN A 372 -15.35 0.84 -34.94
CA ASN A 372 -14.36 1.84 -34.49
C ASN A 372 -13.43 1.26 -33.43
N TRP A 373 -12.79 0.14 -33.73
CA TRP A 373 -11.90 -0.56 -32.80
C TRP A 373 -10.70 0.28 -32.37
N GLN A 374 -10.22 1.22 -33.20
CA GLN A 374 -9.11 2.10 -32.84
C GLN A 374 -9.45 2.99 -31.63
N ASN A 375 -10.69 3.47 -31.54
CA ASN A 375 -11.13 4.27 -30.40
C ASN A 375 -11.19 3.43 -29.14
N ARG A 376 -11.78 2.22 -29.20
CA ARG A 376 -11.77 1.26 -28.09
C ARG A 376 -10.35 0.92 -27.65
N LEU A 377 -9.45 0.66 -28.60
CA LEU A 377 -8.06 0.36 -28.30
C LEU A 377 -7.32 1.55 -27.66
N ALA A 378 -7.55 2.77 -28.14
CA ALA A 378 -7.00 3.98 -27.56
C ALA A 378 -7.50 4.18 -26.11
N VAL A 379 -8.78 3.92 -25.85
CA VAL A 379 -9.35 3.94 -24.49
C VAL A 379 -8.72 2.85 -23.62
N ALA A 380 -8.53 1.63 -24.14
CA ALA A 380 -7.86 0.57 -23.40
C ALA A 380 -6.42 0.92 -23.02
N PHE A 381 -5.64 1.51 -23.94
CA PHE A 381 -4.29 1.99 -23.63
C PHE A 381 -4.29 3.16 -22.66
N GLY A 382 -5.24 4.09 -22.77
CA GLY A 382 -5.41 5.18 -21.80
C GLY A 382 -5.76 4.64 -20.40
N GLY A 383 -6.63 3.63 -20.34
CA GLY A 383 -6.99 2.94 -19.10
C GLY A 383 -5.79 2.19 -18.51
N LEU A 384 -4.99 1.53 -19.34
CA LEU A 384 -3.77 0.86 -18.91
C LEU A 384 -2.75 1.85 -18.37
N PHE A 385 -2.58 2.99 -19.03
CA PHE A 385 -1.72 4.06 -18.54
C PHE A 385 -2.22 4.60 -17.19
N ALA A 386 -3.53 4.84 -17.05
CA ALA A 386 -4.13 5.26 -15.79
C ALA A 386 -3.92 4.22 -14.67
N ALA A 387 -4.18 2.95 -14.95
CA ALA A 387 -3.96 1.84 -14.01
C ALA A 387 -2.49 1.72 -13.57
N LEU A 388 -1.55 1.92 -14.49
CA LEU A 388 -0.11 1.86 -14.18
C LEU A 388 0.39 3.07 -13.40
N VAL A 389 -0.14 4.27 -13.67
CA VAL A 389 0.30 5.48 -12.96
C VAL A 389 -0.45 5.62 -11.64
N ALA A 390 -1.78 5.79 -11.70
CA ALA A 390 -2.62 5.99 -10.53
C ALA A 390 -2.76 4.71 -9.70
N GLY A 391 -3.05 3.58 -10.34
CA GLY A 391 -3.24 2.31 -9.64
C GLY A 391 -1.98 1.84 -8.92
N LEU A 392 -0.80 1.97 -9.53
CA LEU A 392 0.46 1.59 -8.87
C LEU A 392 0.76 2.46 -7.64
N LEU A 393 0.52 3.78 -7.70
CA LEU A 393 0.69 4.64 -6.52
C LEU A 393 -0.24 4.20 -5.37
N ILE A 394 -1.52 3.98 -5.68
CA ILE A 394 -2.51 3.51 -4.71
C ILE A 394 -2.10 2.16 -4.13
N MET A 395 -1.63 1.23 -4.98
CA MET A 395 -1.12 -0.06 -4.56
C MET A 395 0.07 0.06 -3.61
N VAL A 396 1.02 0.95 -3.89
CA VAL A 396 2.17 1.21 -2.99
C VAL A 396 1.72 1.77 -1.65
N ILE A 397 0.75 2.70 -1.64
CA ILE A 397 0.19 3.25 -0.39
C ILE A 397 -0.54 2.15 0.40
N ALA A 398 -1.33 1.32 -0.27
CA ALA A 398 -2.06 0.21 0.36
C ALA A 398 -1.10 -0.84 0.94
N ILE A 399 -0.03 -1.20 0.22
CA ILE A 399 1.02 -2.09 0.76
C ILE A 399 1.70 -1.45 1.98
N ALA A 400 2.01 -0.16 1.93
CA ALA A 400 2.58 0.54 3.08
C ALA A 400 1.63 0.54 4.29
N LEU A 401 0.32 0.68 4.07
CA LEU A 401 -0.70 0.56 5.12
C LEU A 401 -0.72 -0.84 5.75
N ILE A 402 -0.65 -1.90 4.93
CA ILE A 402 -0.56 -3.28 5.42
C ILE A 402 0.69 -3.46 6.28
N VAL A 403 1.85 -2.99 5.81
CA VAL A 403 3.11 -3.08 6.57
C VAL A 403 3.02 -2.35 7.90
N VAL A 404 2.43 -1.15 7.93
CA VAL A 404 2.24 -0.38 9.17
C VAL A 404 1.28 -1.10 10.13
N LYS A 405 0.18 -1.69 9.63
CA LYS A 405 -0.75 -2.49 10.45
C LYS A 405 -0.08 -3.74 11.02
N ILE A 406 0.69 -4.48 10.22
CA ILE A 406 1.44 -5.65 10.69
C ILE A 406 2.48 -5.23 11.74
N ALA A 407 3.24 -4.16 11.48
CA ALA A 407 4.21 -3.64 12.44
C ALA A 407 3.56 -3.21 13.76
N PHE A 408 2.37 -2.60 13.70
CA PHE A 408 1.58 -2.26 14.88
C PHE A 408 1.19 -3.51 15.67
N LEU A 409 0.64 -4.54 15.01
CA LEU A 409 0.26 -5.80 15.66
C LEU A 409 1.47 -6.51 16.28
N LEU A 410 2.60 -6.58 15.57
CA LEU A 410 3.84 -7.16 16.10
C LEU A 410 4.38 -6.38 17.30
N LEU A 411 4.28 -5.05 17.29
CA LEU A 411 4.68 -4.23 18.43
C LEU A 411 3.74 -4.43 19.62
N LEU A 412 2.46 -4.72 19.37
CA LEU A 412 1.47 -5.02 20.40
C LEU A 412 1.74 -6.37 21.10
N VAL A 413 2.25 -7.37 20.36
CA VAL A 413 2.67 -8.67 20.95
C VAL A 413 3.70 -8.48 22.05
N ALA A 414 4.61 -7.51 21.90
CA ALA A 414 5.60 -7.19 22.91
C ALA A 414 5.03 -6.40 24.11
N GLY A 415 3.77 -5.97 24.04
CA GLY A 415 3.11 -5.12 25.02
C GLY A 415 3.10 -5.66 26.45
N PRO A 416 2.72 -6.93 26.70
CA PRO A 416 2.76 -7.48 28.05
C PRO A 416 4.16 -7.46 28.67
N ILE A 417 5.21 -7.65 27.86
CA ILE A 417 6.60 -7.62 28.33
C ILE A 417 7.00 -6.19 28.69
N PHE A 418 6.72 -5.21 27.80
CA PHE A 418 7.09 -3.82 28.03
C PHE A 418 6.30 -3.16 29.16
N LEU A 419 4.98 -3.40 29.25
CA LEU A 419 4.16 -2.93 30.37
C LEU A 419 4.57 -3.60 31.68
N GLY A 420 4.92 -4.88 31.60
CA GLY A 420 5.49 -5.64 32.69
C GLY A 420 6.74 -5.03 33.30
N ILE A 421 7.75 -4.79 32.47
CA ILE A 421 8.96 -4.07 32.86
C ILE A 421 8.59 -2.63 33.30
N GLY A 422 7.57 -2.05 32.69
CA GLY A 422 6.99 -0.73 32.98
C GLY A 422 6.47 -0.53 34.40
N ILE A 423 6.13 -1.60 35.12
CA ILE A 423 5.73 -1.56 36.53
C ILE A 423 6.87 -0.98 37.40
N HIS A 424 8.13 -1.18 36.99
CA HIS A 424 9.26 -0.61 37.69
C HIS A 424 9.36 0.92 37.48
N PRO A 425 9.30 1.74 38.56
CA PRO A 425 9.14 3.21 38.47
C PRO A 425 10.37 3.97 37.95
N GLY A 426 11.53 3.30 37.84
CA GLY A 426 12.75 3.84 37.25
C GLY A 426 12.85 3.64 35.73
N ILE A 427 13.81 2.80 35.31
CA ILE A 427 14.11 2.52 33.88
C ILE A 427 12.89 1.96 33.15
N GLY A 428 12.07 1.15 33.83
CA GLY A 428 10.88 0.53 33.25
C GLY A 428 9.87 1.53 32.70
N ARG A 429 9.59 2.61 33.43
CA ARG A 429 8.73 3.71 32.96
C ARG A 429 9.16 4.26 31.60
N VAL A 430 10.46 4.53 31.42
CA VAL A 430 10.99 5.10 30.17
C VAL A 430 10.79 4.13 29.01
N ILE A 431 11.01 2.84 29.24
CA ILE A 431 10.82 1.79 28.23
C ILE A 431 9.34 1.68 27.84
N ALA A 432 8.43 1.64 28.82
CA ALA A 432 6.99 1.51 28.57
C ALA A 432 6.42 2.74 27.84
N ILE A 433 6.83 3.96 28.23
CA ILE A 433 6.44 5.19 27.52
C ILE A 433 6.97 5.17 26.09
N ARG A 434 8.23 4.78 25.88
CA ARG A 434 8.81 4.69 24.54
C ARG A 434 8.10 3.66 23.67
N TRP A 435 7.71 2.51 24.22
CA TRP A 435 6.89 1.53 23.50
C TRP A 435 5.52 2.10 23.13
N LEU A 436 4.86 2.81 24.05
CA LEU A 436 3.58 3.46 23.79
C LEU A 436 3.71 4.56 22.72
N GLU A 437 4.76 5.37 22.77
CA GLU A 437 5.10 6.37 21.75
C GLU A 437 5.29 5.70 20.38
N LEU A 438 5.98 4.56 20.32
CA LEU A 438 6.15 3.81 19.08
C LEU A 438 4.81 3.30 18.55
N LEU A 439 3.94 2.75 19.40
CA LEU A 439 2.58 2.33 19.01
C LEU A 439 1.76 3.50 18.45
N LEU A 440 1.72 4.62 19.18
CA LEU A 440 1.01 5.83 18.75
C LEU A 440 1.58 6.38 17.44
N SER A 441 2.91 6.32 17.25
CA SER A 441 3.55 6.74 16.01
C SER A 441 3.14 5.88 14.82
N MET A 442 2.89 4.58 15.02
CA MET A 442 2.41 3.69 13.95
C MET A 442 0.97 4.03 13.57
N LEU A 443 0.10 4.28 14.56
CA LEU A 443 -1.27 4.72 14.31
C LEU A 443 -1.30 6.07 13.58
N LEU A 444 -0.43 7.03 13.95
CA LEU A 444 -0.33 8.31 13.25
C LEU A 444 0.15 8.14 11.81
N LYS A 445 1.14 7.27 11.54
CA LYS A 445 1.58 6.95 10.17
C LYS A 445 0.45 6.34 9.35
N GLN A 446 -0.34 5.47 9.97
CA GLN A 446 -1.50 4.88 9.33
C GLN A 446 -2.52 5.95 8.97
N ALA A 447 -2.86 6.83 9.91
CA ALA A 447 -3.78 7.94 9.68
C ALA A 447 -3.29 8.87 8.56
N ALA A 448 -2.00 9.19 8.53
CA ALA A 448 -1.42 10.02 7.47
C ALA A 448 -1.51 9.37 6.08
N LEU A 449 -1.21 8.08 5.96
CA LEU A 449 -1.31 7.33 4.70
C LEU A 449 -2.77 7.26 4.19
N ILE A 450 -3.72 7.07 5.10
CA ILE A 450 -5.16 7.09 4.77
C ILE A 450 -5.59 8.48 4.32
N GLY A 451 -5.15 9.52 5.01
CA GLY A 451 -5.45 10.90 4.62
C GLY A 451 -4.93 11.26 3.23
N VAL A 452 -3.70 10.86 2.91
CA VAL A 452 -3.14 11.01 1.56
C VAL A 452 -3.97 10.27 0.53
N LEU A 453 -4.39 9.04 0.83
CA LEU A 453 -5.23 8.26 -0.07
C LEU A 453 -6.61 8.91 -0.29
N SER A 454 -7.30 9.30 0.78
CA SER A 454 -8.59 9.99 0.69
C SER A 454 -8.48 11.29 -0.13
N LEU A 455 -7.43 12.07 0.08
CA LEU A 455 -7.18 13.30 -0.67
C LEU A 455 -6.94 13.00 -2.17
N LEU A 456 -6.19 11.95 -2.49
CA LEU A 456 -5.97 11.52 -3.88
C LEU A 456 -7.29 11.11 -4.56
N LEU A 457 -8.09 10.29 -3.89
CA LEU A 457 -9.39 9.84 -4.43
C LEU A 457 -10.36 11.00 -4.63
N TRP A 458 -10.35 11.96 -3.71
CA TRP A 458 -11.11 13.19 -3.85
C TRP A 458 -10.64 14.02 -5.05
N ALA A 459 -9.33 14.22 -5.21
CA ALA A 459 -8.78 14.93 -6.36
C ALA A 459 -9.12 14.23 -7.69
N TYR A 460 -9.08 12.91 -7.75
CA TYR A 460 -9.49 12.15 -8.94
C TYR A 460 -10.98 12.32 -9.22
N SER A 461 -11.82 12.27 -8.18
CA SER A 461 -13.26 12.49 -8.32
C SER A 461 -13.57 13.87 -8.88
N LEU A 462 -12.86 14.91 -8.44
CA LEU A 462 -12.99 16.26 -9.00
C LEU A 462 -12.61 16.29 -10.49
N ILE A 463 -11.44 15.76 -10.85
CA ILE A 463 -10.96 15.77 -12.25
C ILE A 463 -11.94 15.02 -13.17
N LEU A 464 -12.47 13.89 -12.71
CA LEU A 464 -13.44 13.07 -13.46
C LEU A 464 -14.85 13.67 -13.50
N GLY A 465 -15.12 14.69 -12.68
CA GLY A 465 -16.39 15.41 -12.66
C GLY A 465 -16.49 16.53 -13.67
N GLU A 466 -15.35 16.99 -14.19
CA GLU A 466 -15.29 18.02 -15.22
C GLU A 466 -15.70 17.47 -16.58
N THR A 467 -16.33 18.30 -17.41
CA THR A 467 -16.74 17.95 -18.79
C THR A 467 -15.57 18.04 -19.79
N LEU A 468 -14.40 17.57 -19.37
CA LEU A 468 -13.21 17.50 -20.22
C LEU A 468 -13.21 16.20 -21.03
N PRO A 469 -12.59 16.17 -22.23
CA PRO A 469 -12.36 14.92 -22.94
C PRO A 469 -11.66 13.92 -22.03
N TRP A 470 -12.13 12.67 -22.00
CA TRP A 470 -11.64 11.65 -21.06
C TRP A 470 -10.11 11.47 -21.10
N GLY A 471 -9.49 11.55 -22.28
CA GLY A 471 -8.03 11.47 -22.41
C GLY A 471 -7.29 12.60 -21.65
N LEU A 472 -7.86 13.80 -21.60
CA LEU A 472 -7.32 14.92 -20.81
C LEU A 472 -7.50 14.69 -19.31
N GLN A 473 -8.63 14.09 -18.89
CA GLN A 473 -8.83 13.70 -17.49
C GLN A 473 -7.77 12.69 -17.04
N VAL A 474 -7.47 11.68 -17.86
CA VAL A 474 -6.41 10.69 -17.58
C VAL A 474 -5.04 11.36 -17.48
N LEU A 475 -4.74 12.32 -18.37
CA LEU A 475 -3.49 13.09 -18.31
C LEU A 475 -3.38 13.89 -16.99
N LEU A 476 -4.45 14.56 -16.58
CA LEU A 476 -4.49 15.33 -15.33
C LEU A 476 -4.35 14.43 -14.10
N ILE A 477 -5.04 13.28 -14.08
CA ILE A 477 -4.88 12.26 -13.02
C ILE A 477 -3.41 11.86 -12.95
N ALA A 478 -2.79 11.50 -14.08
CA ALA A 478 -1.39 11.08 -14.11
C ALA A 478 -0.44 12.18 -13.60
N LEU A 479 -0.67 13.44 -13.95
CA LEU A 479 0.11 14.58 -13.45
C LEU A 479 -0.05 14.76 -11.93
N VAL A 480 -1.27 14.66 -11.40
CA VAL A 480 -1.54 14.76 -9.95
C VAL A 480 -0.90 13.59 -9.21
N THR A 481 -1.03 12.37 -9.73
CA THR A 481 -0.36 11.18 -9.18
C THR A 481 1.16 11.35 -9.15
N PHE A 482 1.74 11.86 -10.24
CA PHE A 482 3.18 12.09 -10.35
C PHE A 482 3.65 13.17 -9.38
N ALA A 483 2.90 14.26 -9.25
CA ALA A 483 3.16 15.29 -8.25
C ALA A 483 3.11 14.71 -6.83
N ALA A 484 2.07 13.94 -6.50
CA ALA A 484 1.96 13.28 -5.20
C ALA A 484 3.16 12.36 -4.90
N PHE A 485 3.66 11.64 -5.91
CA PHE A 485 4.85 10.80 -5.78
C PHE A 485 6.13 11.60 -5.52
N ILE A 486 6.35 12.73 -6.20
CA ILE A 486 7.51 13.60 -5.98
C ILE A 486 7.46 14.24 -4.60
N TYR A 487 6.31 14.84 -4.27
CA TYR A 487 6.13 15.58 -3.02
C TYR A 487 5.95 14.69 -1.79
N ARG A 488 5.89 13.35 -1.93
CA ARG A 488 5.78 12.44 -0.78
C ARG A 488 6.88 12.62 0.26
N LYS A 489 8.11 12.96 -0.15
CA LYS A 489 9.25 13.18 0.76
C LYS A 489 9.07 14.45 1.61
N PRO A 490 8.82 15.64 1.03
CA PRO A 490 8.56 16.84 1.82
C PRO A 490 7.33 16.70 2.75
N PHE A 491 6.27 16.02 2.34
CA PHE A 491 5.12 15.77 3.23
C PHE A 491 5.49 14.95 4.47
N GLN A 492 6.43 14.01 4.37
CA GLN A 492 6.92 13.25 5.53
C GLN A 492 7.58 14.16 6.58
N HIS A 493 8.20 15.27 6.17
CA HIS A 493 8.83 16.22 7.10
C HIS A 493 7.80 17.06 7.86
N LEU A 494 6.63 17.34 7.30
CA LEU A 494 5.54 18.05 8.01
C LEU A 494 4.91 17.15 9.08
N PHE A 495 4.74 15.87 8.80
CA PHE A 495 4.36 14.89 9.82
C PHE A 495 5.49 14.59 10.82
N SER A 496 6.75 14.87 10.42
CA SER A 496 7.88 14.73 11.33
C SER A 496 7.82 15.71 12.51
N ALA A 497 7.22 16.89 12.29
CA ALA A 497 7.07 17.95 13.27
C ALA A 497 5.93 17.71 14.27
N VAL A 498 4.90 16.92 13.90
CA VAL A 498 3.68 16.71 14.71
C VAL A 498 3.77 15.45 15.59
N GLY A 499 4.75 14.55 15.40
CA GLY A 499 4.85 13.36 16.25
C GLY A 499 6.12 12.50 16.13
N TYR A 500 7.22 13.05 15.63
CA TYR A 500 8.37 12.24 15.17
C TYR A 500 9.70 12.64 15.83
N SER A 501 9.64 13.25 17.00
CA SER A 501 10.82 13.45 17.87
C SER A 501 11.51 12.12 18.25
N ALA A 502 10.83 10.98 18.10
CA ALA A 502 11.36 9.66 18.44
C ALA A 502 12.26 9.00 17.37
N VAL A 503 12.17 9.37 16.08
CA VAL A 503 13.01 8.73 15.03
C VAL A 503 14.27 9.54 14.70
N GLY A 504 14.25 10.87 14.88
CA GLY A 504 15.47 11.69 14.95
C GLY A 504 16.30 11.46 16.22
N SER A 505 15.81 10.64 17.14
CA SER A 505 16.57 10.23 18.33
C SER A 505 17.76 9.33 17.97
N ARG A 506 17.83 8.71 16.78
CA ARG A 506 19.06 8.01 16.35
C ARG A 506 20.18 9.01 16.08
N GLU A 507 19.91 10.09 15.38
CA GLU A 507 20.91 11.15 15.12
C GLU A 507 21.26 11.93 16.39
N LYS A 508 20.28 12.22 17.26
CA LYS A 508 20.55 12.86 18.56
C LYS A 508 21.22 11.92 19.57
N SER A 509 20.93 10.61 19.55
CA SER A 509 21.57 9.61 20.40
C SER A 509 22.96 9.27 19.89
N GLU A 510 23.20 9.24 18.58
CA GLU A 510 24.55 9.10 18.02
C GLU A 510 25.37 10.37 18.25
N ALA A 511 24.77 11.56 18.17
CA ALA A 511 25.43 12.81 18.54
C ALA A 511 25.69 12.92 20.05
N GLN A 512 24.78 12.43 20.91
CA GLN A 512 24.99 12.37 22.35
C GLN A 512 25.94 11.24 22.77
N LEU A 513 25.95 10.09 22.08
CA LEU A 513 26.93 9.03 22.25
C LEU A 513 28.29 9.48 21.77
N ASN A 514 28.39 10.17 20.64
CA ASN A 514 29.66 10.71 20.15
C ASN A 514 30.16 11.85 21.05
N LYS A 515 29.26 12.69 21.59
CA LYS A 515 29.64 13.67 22.62
C LYS A 515 30.05 13.00 23.93
N SER A 516 29.33 11.99 24.41
CA SER A 516 29.67 11.30 25.66
C SER A 516 30.91 10.42 25.52
N VAL A 517 31.17 9.84 24.35
CA VAL A 517 32.42 9.13 23.99
C VAL A 517 33.57 10.12 23.82
N ALA A 518 33.34 11.29 23.21
CA ALA A 518 34.35 12.35 23.11
C ALA A 518 34.66 12.98 24.48
N GLU A 519 33.67 13.11 25.35
CA GLU A 519 33.80 13.65 26.70
C GLU A 519 34.38 12.61 27.66
N ALA A 520 34.07 11.33 27.49
CA ALA A 520 34.76 10.22 28.14
C ALA A 520 36.21 10.07 27.66
N ARG A 521 36.49 10.32 26.38
CA ARG A 521 37.87 10.41 25.85
C ARG A 521 38.61 11.63 26.40
N ARG A 522 37.94 12.77 26.53
CA ARG A 522 38.52 13.99 27.13
C ARG A 522 38.72 13.87 28.64
N SER A 523 37.86 13.14 29.34
CA SER A 523 38.05 12.86 30.76
C SER A 523 39.13 11.80 30.99
N THR A 524 39.31 10.83 30.08
CA THR A 524 40.45 9.91 30.13
C THR A 524 41.78 10.55 29.72
N THR A 525 41.80 11.53 28.81
CA THR A 525 43.02 12.29 28.51
C THR A 525 43.30 13.39 29.55
N GLY A 526 42.27 13.96 30.18
CA GLY A 526 42.40 14.95 31.26
C GLY A 526 42.83 14.34 32.60
N VAL A 527 42.42 13.10 32.90
CA VAL A 527 42.84 12.37 34.11
C VAL A 527 44.23 11.71 33.94
N ALA A 528 44.72 11.56 32.70
CA ALA A 528 46.10 11.13 32.47
C ALA A 528 47.14 12.24 32.78
N GLY A 529 46.72 13.51 32.84
CA GLY A 529 47.60 14.66 33.08
C GLY A 529 47.60 15.21 34.51
N ALA A 530 46.63 14.86 35.34
CA ALA A 530 46.50 15.41 36.68
C ALA A 530 46.17 14.32 37.69
N VAL A 531 47.12 14.11 38.62
CA VAL A 531 47.02 13.30 39.85
C VAL A 531 47.31 11.80 39.66
N VAL A 532 48.60 11.41 39.72
CA VAL A 532 49.21 10.61 40.81
C VAL A 532 50.73 10.50 40.56
N PRO A 533 51.61 10.96 41.47
CA PRO A 533 53.02 10.58 41.50
C PRO A 533 53.19 9.19 42.15
N GLY A 534 53.95 8.30 41.52
CA GLY A 534 54.44 7.06 42.14
C GLY A 534 53.69 5.76 41.80
N ALA A 535 54.41 4.85 41.13
CA ALA A 535 54.28 3.39 41.12
C ALA A 535 52.97 2.66 40.71
N ALA A 536 51.83 3.30 40.46
CA ALA A 536 50.58 2.57 40.15
C ALA A 536 50.19 2.48 38.65
N GLY A 537 50.83 3.22 37.75
CA GLY A 537 50.45 3.28 36.32
C GLY A 537 50.75 2.02 35.49
N TYR A 538 51.61 1.12 35.99
CA TYR A 538 52.12 -0.01 35.21
C TYR A 538 51.15 -1.19 35.07
N ARG A 539 50.07 -1.22 35.87
CA ARG A 539 49.09 -2.33 35.86
C ARG A 539 47.90 -2.07 34.93
N LEU A 540 47.52 -0.82 34.70
CA LEU A 540 46.44 -0.46 33.78
C LEU A 540 46.85 -0.57 32.30
N ALA A 541 48.10 -0.22 31.96
CA ALA A 541 48.63 -0.35 30.60
C ALA A 541 48.75 -1.82 30.13
N ARG A 542 48.90 -2.78 31.07
CA ARG A 542 48.99 -4.21 30.76
C ARG A 542 47.62 -4.87 30.52
N TRP A 543 46.55 -4.31 31.07
CA TRP A 543 45.19 -4.82 30.89
C TRP A 543 44.64 -4.41 29.52
N ALA A 544 44.80 -3.14 29.14
CA ALA A 544 44.42 -2.63 27.81
C ALA A 544 45.16 -3.32 26.64
N LYS A 545 46.39 -3.81 26.88
CA LYS A 545 47.16 -4.56 25.87
C LYS A 545 46.69 -6.01 25.68
N ARG A 546 45.93 -6.58 26.63
CA ARG A 546 45.41 -7.96 26.52
C ARG A 546 44.11 -8.05 25.73
N GLU A 547 43.24 -7.04 25.81
CA GLU A 547 41.96 -7.03 25.06
C GLU A 547 42.12 -6.67 23.57
N ALA A 548 43.20 -5.98 23.19
CA ALA A 548 43.50 -5.71 21.78
C ALA A 548 43.99 -6.94 20.99
N THR A 549 44.23 -8.08 21.66
CA THR A 549 44.78 -9.31 21.03
C THR A 549 43.81 -10.48 20.94
N SER A 550 42.53 -10.30 21.27
CA SER A 550 41.55 -11.39 21.22
C SER A 550 40.24 -10.96 20.55
N GLU A 551 40.28 -10.61 19.27
CA GLU A 551 39.15 -10.81 18.36
C GLU A 551 39.61 -10.95 16.89
N GLY A 552 39.61 -12.21 16.45
CA GLY A 552 39.47 -12.77 15.10
C GLY A 552 39.63 -11.93 13.83
N VAL A 553 40.79 -12.12 13.18
CA VAL A 553 41.03 -12.49 11.76
C VAL A 553 39.91 -12.26 10.72
N ALA A 554 40.21 -11.42 9.72
CA ALA A 554 39.84 -11.56 8.30
C ALA A 554 40.97 -10.98 7.42
N PRO A 555 41.16 -11.43 6.16
CA PRO A 555 42.48 -11.68 5.59
C PRO A 555 43.15 -10.47 4.91
N ALA A 556 44.47 -10.58 4.84
CA ALA A 556 45.43 -9.64 4.26
C ALA A 556 45.23 -9.35 2.76
N THR A 557 45.52 -8.12 2.37
CA THR A 557 46.17 -7.81 1.10
C THR A 557 47.43 -7.00 1.37
N GLN A 558 48.49 -7.42 0.70
CA GLN A 558 49.90 -7.03 0.86
C GLN A 558 50.17 -5.55 0.56
N GLY A 559 51.18 -5.01 1.21
CA GLY A 559 51.82 -3.75 0.86
C GLY A 559 52.96 -3.44 1.83
N ASP A 560 54.18 -3.59 1.35
CA ASP A 560 55.45 -3.59 2.07
C ASP A 560 55.80 -2.33 2.89
N VAL A 561 56.72 -2.56 3.84
CA VAL A 561 57.90 -1.75 4.24
C VAL A 561 58.02 -1.51 5.75
N VAL A 562 59.19 -1.90 6.26
CA VAL A 562 59.76 -1.81 7.62
C VAL A 562 61.10 -1.04 7.45
N PRO A 563 61.74 -0.41 8.46
CA PRO A 563 61.29 0.54 9.49
C PRO A 563 62.27 1.76 9.61
N GLY A 564 62.07 2.61 10.62
CA GLY A 564 63.11 3.51 11.16
C GLY A 564 62.88 4.98 10.76
N THR A 565 63.11 5.98 11.59
CA THR A 565 63.80 6.09 12.88
C THR A 565 63.31 7.35 13.56
N ALA A 566 63.23 7.32 14.88
CA ALA A 566 62.90 8.45 15.73
C ALA A 566 63.93 9.57 15.63
N VAL A 567 63.48 10.83 15.62
CA VAL A 567 64.10 11.94 16.37
C VAL A 567 63.01 12.92 16.78
N ALA A 568 62.87 13.14 18.08
CA ALA A 568 62.15 14.25 18.68
C ALA A 568 63.16 15.35 19.01
N VAL A 569 62.94 16.60 18.58
CA VAL A 569 63.50 17.80 19.25
C VAL A 569 62.61 19.03 19.04
N ALA A 570 62.19 19.59 20.17
CA ALA A 570 61.95 20.98 20.57
C ALA A 570 61.48 22.07 19.58
N ASP A 571 60.27 22.57 19.84
CA ASP A 571 59.99 23.91 20.40
C ASP A 571 60.95 25.08 20.04
N ARG A 572 60.47 26.06 19.24
CA ARG A 572 60.39 27.48 19.63
C ARG A 572 59.81 28.41 18.55
N ARG A 573 59.24 29.49 19.08
CA ARG A 573 58.58 30.65 18.50
C ARG A 573 59.38 31.46 17.44
N ALA A 574 58.56 32.15 16.63
CA ALA A 574 58.67 33.54 16.13
C ALA A 574 59.38 33.80 14.78
N GLY A 575 58.63 34.47 13.88
CA GLY A 575 59.12 35.62 13.12
C GLY A 575 58.95 35.58 11.59
N ALA A 576 58.04 36.43 11.08
CA ALA A 576 58.03 37.18 9.80
C ALA A 576 58.16 36.39 8.46
N GLY A 577 57.50 36.72 7.35
CA GLY A 577 56.67 37.86 6.92
C GLY A 577 56.43 37.76 5.40
N ALA A 578 55.62 38.71 4.87
CA ALA A 578 55.18 38.93 3.46
C ALA A 578 54.06 37.99 2.96
N GLY A 579 52.84 38.42 2.62
CA GLY A 579 52.39 39.57 1.80
C GLY A 579 51.81 38.96 0.51
N ASP A 580 50.50 38.98 0.21
CA ASP A 580 49.66 40.13 -0.13
C ASP A 580 48.16 39.82 0.13
N GLY A 581 47.40 40.85 0.54
CA GLY A 581 45.93 40.87 0.51
C GLY A 581 45.37 41.43 -0.82
N PRO A 582 44.05 41.70 -0.98
CA PRO A 582 43.12 42.08 0.09
C PRO A 582 41.77 41.31 0.13
N SER A 583 41.21 41.35 1.34
CA SER A 583 39.84 41.04 1.82
C SER A 583 38.91 42.27 1.49
N PRO A 584 37.62 42.44 1.94
CA PRO A 584 36.91 41.66 2.95
C PRO A 584 35.35 41.53 2.91
N GLU A 585 34.90 40.57 3.73
CA GLU A 585 33.82 40.63 4.75
C GLU A 585 32.33 40.71 4.37
N GLU A 586 31.63 39.64 4.76
CA GLU A 586 30.27 39.70 5.33
C GLU A 586 30.19 38.85 6.60
N ALA A 587 30.07 39.53 7.74
CA ALA A 587 29.46 39.09 9.00
C ALA A 587 29.21 40.37 9.85
N PRO A 588 28.48 40.34 10.97
CA PRO A 588 27.11 39.87 11.19
C PRO A 588 26.24 40.91 11.98
N VAL A 589 24.91 40.80 11.85
CA VAL A 589 23.90 40.75 12.93
C VAL A 589 23.74 41.94 13.94
N LEU A 590 22.49 42.47 13.93
CA LEU A 590 21.65 43.02 15.03
C LEU A 590 21.75 44.49 15.51
N ALA A 591 20.53 45.05 15.56
CA ALA A 591 19.94 45.93 16.58
C ALA A 591 20.40 47.41 16.64
N ALA A 592 19.57 48.27 16.03
CA ALA A 592 19.59 49.70 16.26
C ALA A 592 18.26 50.21 16.86
N LYS A 593 18.38 50.86 18.01
CA LYS A 593 17.57 51.98 18.56
C LYS A 593 18.60 52.89 19.27
N PRO A 594 18.39 54.19 19.57
CA PRO A 594 17.16 54.99 19.49
C PRO A 594 17.32 56.51 19.14
N ARG A 595 16.17 57.23 19.22
CA ARG A 595 15.95 58.70 19.38
C ARG A 595 16.22 59.56 18.12
N GLY A 596 15.43 60.58 17.78
CA GLY A 596 14.30 61.28 18.40
C GLY A 596 13.97 62.53 17.55
N ALA A 597 12.89 63.24 17.92
CA ALA A 597 12.30 64.43 17.26
C ALA A 597 11.51 64.09 15.97
N GLY A 598 10.28 64.51 15.76
CA GLY A 598 9.43 65.51 16.40
C GLY A 598 8.53 66.05 15.28
N GLY A 599 7.21 66.08 15.46
CA GLY A 599 6.31 66.62 14.45
C GLY A 599 4.91 66.01 14.51
N ALA A 600 3.98 66.79 15.02
CA ALA A 600 2.55 66.51 15.08
C ALA A 600 1.91 66.43 13.68
N VAL A 601 0.75 65.78 13.59
CA VAL A 601 -0.55 66.34 13.14
C VAL A 601 -1.48 65.20 12.64
N ALA A 602 -2.56 65.02 13.41
CA ALA A 602 -3.97 64.77 13.06
C ALA A 602 -4.43 63.82 11.93
N ALA A 603 -5.50 63.09 12.29
CA ALA A 603 -6.65 62.64 11.48
C ALA A 603 -6.36 61.57 10.42
N SER A 604 -7.24 60.63 10.08
CA SER A 604 -8.54 60.18 10.56
C SER A 604 -8.84 58.91 9.76
N ARG A 605 -9.38 57.89 10.44
CA ARG A 605 -10.57 57.11 10.04
C ARG A 605 -10.79 56.82 8.53
N GLY A 606 -10.78 55.53 8.18
CA GLY A 606 -11.77 54.93 7.26
C GLY A 606 -11.31 54.59 5.84
N ARG A 607 -10.99 53.33 5.58
CA ARG A 607 -11.88 52.36 4.95
C ARG A 607 -11.34 50.95 5.13
#